data_AF-A0A6L5ZPF1-F1
#
_entry.id   AF-A0A6L5ZPF1-F1
#
_cell.length_a   1.000
_cell.length_b   1.000
_cell.length_c   1.000
_cell.angle_alpha   90.00
_cell.angle_beta   90.00
_cell.angle_gamma   90.00
#
_symmetry.space_group_name_H-M   'P 1'
#
loop_
_entity.id
_entity.type
_entity.pdbx_description
1 polymer ?
#
loop_
_entity_poly.entity_id
_entity_poly.type
_entity_poly.pdbx_seq_one_letter_code
_entity_poly.pdbx_strand_id
1 'polypeptide(L)'
;MSQSQAIRLGPRSITTIVATSLVGIIAFGWPLFAAPTSSVAAHATDAPWLFAIVVPLMLAVVVSSFTDGGMDAKAIALLGVLAAVVSVLRPLGGGTVGIEPIWVVLVLGGRALGPGFGFALGAVSLFASALRTGGVGPWLPFQMLGAAWVGLGAGLLPRASGRMEILL
;
A
#
# COMPACT_ATOMS: atom_id res chain seq x y z
N MET A 1 26.57 11.64 4.66
CA MET A 1 26.12 11.20 3.33
C MET A 1 24.66 11.62 3.18
N SER A 2 24.39 12.60 2.32
CA SER A 2 23.06 13.19 2.10
C SER A 2 22.12 12.12 1.52
N GLN A 3 21.03 11.81 2.22
CA GLN A 3 20.14 10.70 1.90
C GLN A 3 19.30 11.02 0.66
N SER A 4 19.50 10.25 -0.41
CA SER A 4 18.62 10.20 -1.58
C SER A 4 17.31 9.48 -1.20
N GLN A 5 16.39 10.19 -0.53
CA GLN A 5 14.99 9.76 -0.57
C GLN A 5 14.50 9.98 -2.01
N ALA A 6 14.08 8.91 -2.68
CA ALA A 6 13.55 9.00 -4.04
C ALA A 6 12.23 9.78 -4.07
N ILE A 7 11.55 9.89 -2.92
CA ILE A 7 10.39 10.75 -2.72
C ILE A 7 10.56 11.59 -1.45
N ARG A 8 10.55 12.92 -1.60
CA ARG A 8 10.38 13.82 -0.44
C ARG A 8 8.90 13.86 -0.07
N LEU A 9 8.58 13.49 1.16
CA LEU A 9 7.22 13.62 1.69
C LEU A 9 6.90 15.10 1.92
N GLY A 10 6.18 15.71 0.97
CA GLY A 10 5.61 17.05 1.14
C GLY A 10 4.41 17.05 2.10
N PRO A 11 4.02 18.22 2.65
CA PRO A 11 2.91 18.33 3.60
C PRO A 11 1.57 17.83 3.03
N ARG A 12 1.34 18.03 1.73
CA ARG A 12 0.14 17.54 1.02
C ARG A 12 0.16 16.01 0.89
N SER A 13 1.23 15.40 0.40
CA SER A 13 1.41 13.94 0.39
C SER A 13 1.22 13.30 1.77
N ILE A 14 1.77 13.90 2.83
CA ILE A 14 1.55 13.45 4.22
C ILE A 14 0.06 13.51 4.57
N THR A 15 -0.59 14.64 4.28
CA THR A 15 -2.02 14.80 4.55
C THR A 15 -2.85 13.74 3.83
N THR A 16 -2.56 13.44 2.57
CA THR A 16 -3.29 12.41 1.81
C THR A 16 -3.05 11.00 2.33
N ILE A 17 -1.80 10.67 2.73
CA ILE A 17 -1.47 9.38 3.35
C ILE A 17 -2.19 9.22 4.69
N VAL A 18 -2.19 10.26 5.53
CA VAL A 18 -2.87 10.26 6.83
C VAL A 18 -4.38 10.12 6.64
N ALA A 19 -4.99 10.92 5.77
CA ALA A 19 -6.42 10.85 5.49
C ALA A 19 -6.83 9.44 5.01
N THR A 20 -6.06 8.86 4.10
CA THR A 20 -6.33 7.51 3.58
C THR A 20 -6.12 6.43 4.63
N SER A 21 -5.11 6.60 5.49
CA SER A 21 -4.87 5.69 6.61
C SER A 21 -5.98 5.77 7.65
N LEU A 22 -6.54 6.95 7.92
CA LEU A 22 -7.69 7.11 8.82
C LEU A 22 -8.93 6.42 8.27
N VAL A 23 -9.25 6.63 6.99
CA VAL A 23 -10.34 5.90 6.30
C VAL A 23 -10.09 4.39 6.39
N GLY A 24 -8.85 3.97 6.19
CA GLY A 24 -8.40 2.60 6.34
C GLY A 24 -8.63 2.00 7.72
N ILE A 25 -8.22 2.71 8.78
CA ILE A 25 -8.41 2.29 10.16
C ILE A 25 -9.89 2.17 10.50
N ILE A 26 -10.72 3.10 10.03
CA ILE A 26 -12.18 3.01 10.19
C ILE A 26 -12.73 1.79 9.44
N ALA A 27 -12.28 1.57 8.19
CA ALA A 27 -12.71 0.45 7.36
C ALA A 27 -12.32 -0.93 7.95
N PHE A 28 -11.14 -1.05 8.57
CA PHE A 28 -10.71 -2.27 9.26
C PHE A 28 -11.29 -2.41 10.68
N GLY A 29 -11.53 -1.29 11.36
CA GLY A 29 -11.95 -1.25 12.76
C GLY A 29 -13.46 -1.43 12.96
N TRP A 30 -14.29 -0.93 12.05
CA TRP A 30 -15.75 -0.99 12.20
C TRP A 30 -16.32 -2.41 12.40
N PRO A 31 -15.83 -3.48 11.73
CA PRO A 31 -16.36 -4.83 11.93
C PRO A 31 -16.08 -5.38 13.33
N LEU A 32 -15.05 -4.89 14.02
CA LEU A 32 -14.71 -5.33 15.38
C LEU A 32 -15.70 -4.80 16.42
N PHE A 33 -16.43 -3.72 16.11
CA PHE A 33 -17.41 -3.09 16.99
C PHE A 33 -18.86 -3.38 16.58
N ALA A 34 -19.09 -4.00 15.41
CA ALA A 34 -20.42 -4.35 14.92
C ALA A 34 -20.92 -5.64 15.59
N ALA A 35 -22.11 -5.59 16.21
CA ALA A 35 -22.72 -6.78 16.80
C ALA A 35 -23.10 -7.80 15.71
N PRO A 36 -22.88 -9.12 15.91
CA PRO A 36 -23.11 -10.17 14.90
C PRO A 36 -24.55 -10.23 14.35
N THR A 37 -25.52 -9.70 15.09
CA THR A 37 -26.97 -9.71 14.77
C THR A 37 -27.49 -8.38 14.21
N SER A 38 -26.62 -7.39 14.00
CA SER A 38 -27.01 -6.08 13.49
C SER A 38 -27.28 -6.13 11.98
N SER A 39 -28.27 -5.36 11.51
CA SER A 39 -28.56 -5.19 10.06
C SER A 39 -27.34 -4.71 9.27
N VAL A 40 -26.40 -4.04 9.92
CA VAL A 40 -25.11 -3.61 9.35
C VAL A 40 -24.19 -4.79 9.04
N ALA A 41 -24.25 -5.89 9.80
CA ALA A 41 -23.54 -7.13 9.49
C ALA A 41 -24.23 -7.94 8.36
N ALA A 42 -25.57 -7.85 8.25
CA ALA A 42 -26.31 -8.39 7.10
C ALA A 42 -26.02 -7.61 5.79
N HIS A 43 -25.66 -6.33 5.91
CA HIS A 43 -25.14 -5.47 4.85
C HIS A 43 -23.60 -5.58 4.66
N ALA A 44 -22.91 -6.56 5.25
CA ALA A 44 -21.49 -6.81 4.95
C ALA A 44 -21.24 -7.15 3.46
N THR A 45 -22.31 -7.54 2.75
CA THR A 45 -22.37 -7.72 1.29
C THR A 45 -22.45 -6.41 0.51
N ASP A 46 -22.68 -5.25 1.14
CA ASP A 46 -22.64 -3.89 0.55
C ASP A 46 -21.20 -3.36 0.36
N ALA A 47 -20.27 -4.32 0.32
CA ALA A 47 -18.88 -4.19 -0.07
C ALA A 47 -18.58 -3.44 -1.41
N PRO A 48 -19.53 -3.21 -2.35
CA PRO A 48 -19.29 -2.35 -3.51
C PRO A 48 -18.99 -0.88 -3.18
N TRP A 49 -19.54 -0.31 -2.11
CA TRP A 49 -19.37 1.12 -1.80
C TRP A 49 -17.98 1.45 -1.23
N LEU A 50 -17.45 0.59 -0.36
CA LEU A 50 -16.07 0.70 0.13
C LEU A 50 -15.07 0.60 -1.02
N PHE A 51 -15.30 -0.32 -1.95
CA PHE A 51 -14.51 -0.40 -3.18
C PHE A 51 -14.60 0.88 -4.00
N ALA A 52 -15.81 1.39 -4.23
CA ALA A 52 -16.06 2.60 -5.00
C ALA A 52 -15.49 3.88 -4.35
N ILE A 53 -15.27 3.91 -3.04
CA ILE A 53 -14.69 5.06 -2.33
C ILE A 53 -13.17 4.92 -2.19
N VAL A 54 -12.68 3.77 -1.75
CA VAL A 54 -11.27 3.56 -1.40
C VAL A 54 -10.39 3.51 -2.64
N VAL A 55 -10.85 2.91 -3.75
CA VAL A 55 -10.03 2.85 -4.98
C VAL A 55 -9.78 4.25 -5.55
N PRO A 56 -10.79 5.12 -5.74
CA PRO A 56 -10.56 6.51 -6.13
C PRO A 56 -9.74 7.30 -5.12
N LEU A 57 -9.92 7.10 -3.81
CA LEU A 57 -9.09 7.74 -2.80
C LEU A 57 -7.62 7.30 -2.89
N MET A 58 -7.35 6.01 -3.09
CA MET A 58 -5.99 5.51 -3.26
C MET A 58 -5.36 5.99 -4.56
N LEU A 59 -6.13 6.05 -5.65
CA LEU A 59 -5.70 6.70 -6.89
C LEU A 59 -5.42 8.19 -6.65
N ALA A 60 -6.27 8.90 -5.90
CA ALA A 60 -6.05 10.28 -5.52
C ALA A 60 -4.80 10.46 -4.64
N VAL A 61 -4.47 9.52 -3.75
CA VAL A 61 -3.20 9.51 -3.01
C VAL A 61 -2.04 9.42 -3.97
N VAL A 62 -2.07 8.43 -4.86
CA VAL A 62 -1.00 8.19 -5.85
C VAL A 62 -0.84 9.43 -6.74
N VAL A 63 -1.93 10.02 -7.23
CA VAL A 63 -1.93 11.26 -8.03
C VAL A 63 -1.42 12.46 -7.23
N SER A 64 -1.86 12.64 -5.99
CA SER A 64 -1.39 13.71 -5.12
C SER A 64 0.11 13.62 -4.83
N SER A 65 0.61 12.39 -4.73
CA SER A 65 2.04 12.08 -4.56
C SER A 65 2.86 12.48 -5.80
N PHE A 66 2.25 12.47 -7.00
CA PHE A 66 2.87 12.95 -8.23
C PHE A 66 2.83 14.48 -8.35
N THR A 67 1.72 15.13 -7.97
CA THR A 67 1.51 16.58 -8.19
C THR A 67 2.31 17.50 -7.26
N ASP A 68 2.77 17.01 -6.11
CA ASP A 68 3.57 17.79 -5.17
C ASP A 68 5.04 17.99 -5.61
N GLY A 69 5.43 17.49 -6.79
CA GLY A 69 6.81 17.56 -7.28
C GLY A 69 7.78 16.66 -6.53
N GLY A 70 7.26 15.70 -5.75
CA GLY A 70 8.04 14.80 -4.90
C GLY A 70 8.63 13.58 -5.62
N MET A 71 8.17 13.25 -6.84
CA MET A 71 8.55 12.04 -7.57
C MET A 71 9.15 12.41 -8.93
N ASP A 72 10.45 12.14 -9.12
CA ASP A 72 11.11 12.36 -10.40
C ASP A 72 10.70 11.29 -11.44
N ALA A 73 10.96 11.55 -12.73
CA ALA A 73 10.63 10.59 -13.80
C ALA A 73 11.26 9.21 -13.57
N LYS A 74 12.42 9.16 -12.89
CA LYS A 74 13.10 7.93 -12.51
C LYS A 74 12.30 7.14 -11.46
N ALA A 75 11.80 7.79 -10.43
CA ALA A 75 10.97 7.15 -9.40
C ALA A 75 9.65 6.65 -10.00
N ILE A 76 9.04 7.39 -10.94
CA ILE A 76 7.85 6.90 -11.67
C ILE A 76 8.18 5.64 -12.47
N ALA A 77 9.30 5.62 -13.19
CA ALA A 77 9.75 4.45 -13.94
C ALA A 77 10.02 3.25 -13.02
N LEU A 78 10.70 3.46 -11.89
CA LEU A 78 10.95 2.42 -10.89
C LEU A 78 9.65 1.90 -10.27
N LEU A 79 8.69 2.77 -9.96
CA LEU A 79 7.37 2.39 -9.45
C LEU A 79 6.67 1.46 -10.44
N GLY A 80 6.66 1.80 -11.73
CA GLY A 80 6.08 0.96 -12.78
C GLY A 80 6.76 -0.40 -12.92
N VAL A 81 8.10 -0.43 -12.95
CA VAL A 81 8.87 -1.67 -13.07
C VAL A 81 8.64 -2.58 -11.87
N LEU A 82 8.75 -2.04 -10.64
CA LEU A 82 8.56 -2.83 -9.43
C LEU A 82 7.10 -3.29 -9.28
N ALA A 83 6.13 -2.45 -9.65
CA ALA A 83 4.72 -2.86 -9.67
C ALA A 83 4.47 -3.99 -10.66
N ALA A 84 5.09 -3.95 -11.85
CA ALA A 84 5.01 -5.03 -12.83
C ALA A 84 5.58 -6.35 -12.27
N VAL A 85 6.76 -6.29 -11.64
CA VAL A 85 7.40 -7.45 -10.98
C VAL A 85 6.48 -8.02 -9.90
N VAL A 86 6.00 -7.19 -8.97
CA VAL A 86 5.06 -7.64 -7.91
C VAL A 86 3.81 -8.27 -8.52
N SER A 87 3.28 -7.68 -9.61
CA SER A 87 2.13 -8.25 -10.28
C SER A 87 2.44 -9.67 -10.76
N VAL A 88 3.58 -9.94 -11.36
CA VAL A 88 3.95 -11.29 -11.84
C VAL A 88 4.25 -12.26 -10.70
N LEU A 89 4.81 -11.77 -9.60
CA LEU A 89 5.16 -12.58 -8.43
C LEU A 89 3.94 -13.05 -7.63
N ARG A 90 2.85 -12.28 -7.64
CA ARG A 90 1.69 -12.54 -6.78
C ARG A 90 1.02 -13.90 -7.02
N PRO A 91 0.76 -14.37 -8.27
CA PRO A 91 0.22 -15.70 -8.51
C PRO A 91 1.12 -16.84 -8.00
N LEU A 92 2.43 -16.61 -7.90
CA LEU A 92 3.39 -17.63 -7.47
C LEU A 92 3.31 -17.93 -5.96
N GLY A 93 2.73 -17.02 -5.16
CA GLY A 93 2.55 -17.20 -3.72
C GLY A 93 1.24 -17.89 -3.30
N GLY A 94 0.31 -18.09 -4.25
CA GLY A 94 -1.07 -18.53 -3.96
C GLY A 94 -1.26 -19.97 -3.46
N GLY A 95 -0.19 -20.72 -3.17
CA GLY A 95 -0.28 -22.15 -2.81
C GLY A 95 0.68 -22.65 -1.74
N THR A 96 1.56 -21.81 -1.18
CA THR A 96 2.66 -22.29 -0.31
C THR A 96 2.69 -21.53 1.01
N VAL A 97 2.01 -22.06 2.04
CA VAL A 97 2.22 -21.76 3.48
C VAL A 97 2.55 -20.28 3.80
N GLY A 98 1.77 -19.33 3.29
CA GLY A 98 1.93 -17.90 3.58
C GLY A 98 3.21 -17.23 3.05
N ILE A 99 4.03 -17.91 2.25
CA ILE A 99 5.24 -17.33 1.65
C ILE A 99 4.86 -16.62 0.35
N GLU A 100 4.51 -15.35 0.46
CA GLU A 100 4.23 -14.50 -0.69
C GLU A 100 5.48 -13.69 -1.10
N PRO A 101 6.07 -13.92 -2.29
CA PRO A 101 7.31 -13.27 -2.71
C PRO A 101 7.18 -11.76 -2.93
N ILE A 102 5.95 -11.25 -3.07
CA ILE A 102 5.67 -9.82 -3.23
C ILE A 102 6.20 -8.99 -2.06
N TRP A 103 6.17 -9.55 -0.84
CA TRP A 103 6.54 -8.82 0.38
C TRP A 103 8.01 -8.43 0.38
N VAL A 104 8.88 -9.26 -0.18
CA VAL A 104 10.31 -8.94 -0.33
C VAL A 104 10.49 -7.68 -1.17
N VAL A 105 9.78 -7.58 -2.30
CA VAL A 105 9.87 -6.42 -3.19
C VAL A 105 9.27 -5.17 -2.54
N LEU A 106 8.13 -5.30 -1.86
CA LEU A 106 7.47 -4.18 -1.18
C LEU A 106 8.32 -3.62 -0.03
N VAL A 107 8.85 -4.50 0.82
CA VAL A 107 9.67 -4.11 1.97
C VAL A 107 10.99 -3.51 1.51
N LEU A 108 11.71 -4.16 0.59
CA LEU A 108 12.97 -3.63 0.06
C LEU A 108 12.77 -2.33 -0.71
N GLY A 109 11.69 -2.24 -1.51
CA GLY A 109 11.32 -1.02 -2.23
C GLY A 109 11.04 0.15 -1.30
N GLY A 110 10.20 -0.05 -0.28
CA GLY A 110 9.91 0.96 0.74
C GLY A 110 11.16 1.35 1.53
N ARG A 111 11.99 0.37 1.91
CA ARG A 111 13.22 0.59 2.68
C ARG A 111 14.28 1.37 1.90
N ALA A 112 14.44 1.07 0.62
CA ALA A 112 15.46 1.69 -0.24
C ALA A 112 15.03 3.07 -0.76
N LEU A 113 13.77 3.21 -1.18
CA LEU A 113 13.28 4.39 -1.90
C LEU A 113 12.46 5.35 -1.02
N GLY A 114 12.11 4.92 0.19
CA GLY A 114 11.50 5.75 1.22
C GLY A 114 10.01 5.46 1.45
N PRO A 115 9.42 6.02 2.52
CA PRO A 115 8.08 5.70 2.99
C PRO A 115 6.98 6.06 1.98
N GLY A 116 7.05 7.24 1.36
CA GLY A 116 6.08 7.65 0.32
C GLY A 116 6.11 6.73 -0.90
N PHE A 117 7.32 6.30 -1.30
CA PHE A 117 7.46 5.35 -2.41
C PHE A 117 6.91 3.98 -2.04
N GLY A 118 7.21 3.50 -0.83
CA GLY A 118 6.69 2.23 -0.32
C GLY A 118 5.16 2.19 -0.26
N PHE A 119 4.53 3.27 0.19
CA PHE A 119 3.06 3.39 0.19
C PHE A 119 2.48 3.30 -1.22
N ALA A 120 3.02 4.10 -2.15
CA ALA A 120 2.59 4.08 -3.55
C ALA A 120 2.83 2.72 -4.21
N LEU A 121 3.99 2.10 -3.96
CA LEU A 121 4.34 0.78 -4.49
C LEU A 121 3.35 -0.29 -4.04
N GLY A 122 3.01 -0.34 -2.75
CA GLY A 122 2.02 -1.29 -2.23
C GLY A 122 0.64 -1.12 -2.86
N ALA A 123 0.16 0.12 -2.96
CA ALA A 123 -1.12 0.44 -3.58
C ALA A 123 -1.17 0.07 -5.08
N VAL A 124 -0.21 0.58 -5.86
CA VAL A 124 -0.18 0.45 -7.32
C VAL A 124 0.05 -1.00 -7.74
N SER A 125 0.93 -1.73 -7.04
CA SER A 125 1.24 -3.11 -7.40
C SER A 125 0.08 -4.08 -7.18
N LEU A 126 -0.65 -3.94 -6.07
CA LEU A 126 -1.84 -4.75 -5.78
C LEU A 126 -2.96 -4.43 -6.77
N PHE A 127 -3.15 -3.16 -7.12
CA PHE A 127 -4.10 -2.74 -8.13
C PHE A 127 -3.75 -3.30 -9.52
N ALA A 128 -2.51 -3.11 -9.98
CA ALA A 128 -2.02 -3.64 -11.25
C ALA A 128 -2.15 -5.16 -11.31
N SER A 129 -1.83 -5.85 -10.21
CA SER A 129 -2.01 -7.28 -10.11
C SER A 129 -3.47 -7.70 -10.25
N ALA A 130 -4.41 -6.98 -9.63
CA ALA A 130 -5.83 -7.30 -9.69
C ALA A 130 -6.40 -7.09 -11.10
N LEU A 131 -5.98 -6.03 -11.79
CA LEU A 131 -6.32 -5.83 -13.20
C LEU A 131 -5.84 -6.99 -14.08
N ARG A 132 -4.59 -7.44 -13.87
CA ARG A 132 -4.00 -8.55 -14.62
C ARG A 132 -4.68 -9.89 -14.35
N THR A 133 -5.06 -10.19 -13.11
CA THR A 133 -5.71 -11.48 -12.76
C THR A 133 -7.23 -11.46 -12.88
N GLY A 134 -7.84 -10.32 -13.24
CA GLY A 134 -9.28 -10.13 -13.12
C GLY A 134 -9.79 -10.17 -11.67
N GLY A 135 -8.89 -10.01 -10.69
CA GLY A 135 -9.16 -10.10 -9.25
C GLY A 135 -9.72 -8.80 -8.65
N VAL A 136 -10.35 -7.96 -9.47
CA VAL A 136 -10.96 -6.71 -9.01
C VAL A 136 -12.21 -7.07 -8.24
N GLY A 137 -12.18 -6.86 -6.93
CA GLY A 137 -13.27 -7.25 -6.05
C GLY A 137 -13.31 -6.41 -4.77
N PRO A 138 -14.37 -6.56 -3.98
CA PRO A 138 -14.62 -5.74 -2.79
C PRO A 138 -13.50 -5.79 -1.75
N TRP A 139 -12.72 -6.87 -1.74
CA TRP A 139 -11.59 -7.05 -0.81
C TRP A 139 -10.31 -6.37 -1.28
N LEU A 140 -10.18 -6.06 -2.57
CA LEU A 140 -8.97 -5.44 -3.15
C LEU A 140 -8.50 -4.18 -2.41
N PRO A 141 -9.37 -3.23 -2.01
CA PRO A 141 -8.93 -2.01 -1.35
C PRO A 141 -8.24 -2.27 -0.01
N PHE A 142 -8.70 -3.28 0.73
CA PHE A 142 -8.06 -3.71 1.97
C PHE A 142 -6.66 -4.29 1.72
N GLN A 143 -6.50 -5.07 0.64
CA GLN A 143 -5.18 -5.64 0.25
C GLN A 143 -4.23 -4.55 -0.20
N MET A 144 -4.72 -3.62 -1.02
CA MET A 144 -3.96 -2.46 -1.47
C MET A 144 -3.50 -1.64 -0.27
N LEU A 145 -4.38 -1.36 0.68
CA LEU A 145 -4.08 -0.55 1.86
C LEU A 145 -3.11 -1.27 2.81
N GLY A 146 -3.33 -2.56 3.08
CA GLY A 146 -2.42 -3.38 3.87
C GLY A 146 -1.01 -3.40 3.25
N ALA A 147 -0.90 -3.63 1.94
CA ALA A 147 0.36 -3.59 1.23
C ALA A 147 1.02 -2.19 1.27
N ALA A 148 0.23 -1.13 1.13
CA ALA A 148 0.70 0.25 1.21
C ALA A 148 1.24 0.58 2.61
N TRP A 149 0.57 0.13 3.68
CA TRP A 149 1.06 0.29 5.05
C TRP A 149 2.35 -0.48 5.32
N VAL A 150 2.49 -1.70 4.80
CA VAL A 150 3.75 -2.46 4.93
C VAL A 150 4.90 -1.73 4.21
N GLY A 151 4.69 -1.26 2.99
CA GLY A 151 5.69 -0.48 2.26
C GLY A 151 6.04 0.84 2.95
N LEU A 152 5.03 1.55 3.47
CA LEU A 152 5.20 2.77 4.26
C LEU A 152 6.03 2.50 5.52
N GLY A 153 5.65 1.48 6.29
CA GLY A 153 6.32 1.06 7.52
C GLY A 153 7.78 0.71 7.26
N ALA A 154 8.07 -0.09 6.23
CA ALA A 154 9.42 -0.43 5.80
C ALA A 154 10.29 0.80 5.51
N GLY A 155 9.71 1.84 4.92
CA GLY A 155 10.40 3.11 4.67
C GLY A 155 10.57 3.99 5.92
N LEU A 156 9.72 3.84 6.93
CA LEU A 156 9.79 4.59 8.20
C LEU A 156 10.76 3.97 9.21
N LEU A 157 11.16 2.71 9.05
CA LEU A 157 12.11 2.07 9.95
C LEU A 157 13.41 2.90 10.10
N PRO A 158 13.94 3.07 11.32
CA PRO A 158 15.20 3.79 11.51
C PRO A 158 16.34 3.05 10.83
N ARG A 159 17.30 3.78 10.24
CA ARG A 159 18.54 3.18 9.69
C ARG A 159 19.46 2.82 10.85
N ALA A 160 19.40 1.57 11.29
CA ALA A 160 20.33 0.98 12.23
C ALA A 160 21.36 0.14 11.49
N SER A 161 22.51 -0.08 12.12
CA SER A 161 23.53 -1.04 11.68
C SER A 161 24.01 -1.88 12.86
N GLY A 162 24.52 -3.07 12.58
CA GLY A 162 25.07 -3.97 13.61
C GLY A 162 23.99 -4.61 14.48
N ARG A 163 24.25 -4.76 15.79
CA ARG A 163 23.31 -5.46 16.69
C ARG A 163 21.94 -4.78 16.83
N MET A 164 21.90 -3.46 16.63
CA MET A 164 20.66 -2.68 16.69
C MET A 164 19.75 -3.00 15.49
N GLU A 165 20.30 -3.46 14.37
CA GLU A 165 19.54 -3.90 13.20
C GLU A 165 18.88 -5.27 13.40
N ILE A 166 19.42 -6.11 14.29
CA ILE A 166 18.87 -7.43 14.63
C ILE A 166 17.68 -7.29 15.61
N LEU A 167 17.65 -6.20 16.39
CA LEU A 167 16.63 -5.95 17.41
C LEU A 167 15.40 -5.16 16.89
N LEU A 168 15.51 -4.57 15.70
CA LEU A 168 14.45 -3.79 15.03
C LEU A 168 13.68 -4.65 14.04
#